data_AF-A0A2D4SIZ1-F1
#
_entry.id   AF-A0A2D4SIZ1-F1
#
_cell.length_a   1.000
_cell.length_b   1.000
_cell.length_c   1.000
_cell.angle_alpha   90.00
_cell.angle_beta   90.00
_cell.angle_gamma   90.00
#
_symmetry.space_group_name_H-M   'P 1'
#
loop_
_entity.id
_entity.type
_entity.pdbx_description
1 polymer ?
#
loop_
_entity_poly.entity_id
_entity_poly.type
_entity_poly.pdbx_seq_one_letter_code
_entity_poly.pdbx_strand_id
1 'polypeptide(L)'
;MSGTEAKDMADTVLQNQLASQPDGDLDTNLDSSMTPQSGQATFPTGGRALANLLLMEHDFRRARYTREIANILATRLDGFTHCDGVIVWVKKNKGSDVIMSRLEGSQLKTIKDKNLEKWAKKLSLWMDKTNTPAGELYTETIPAKIFDLWPDIFPMEGFHVPLNCPGNGRAGGVLLMRSQPWGEAIKIMLQQLGEAAGYSLKALELGIYNKTTSNLPLLLGLLGVASLLSVTALTVMDIIPTPDYLQPAIHLLKDLTGLGI
;
A
#
# COMPACT_ATOMS: atom_id res chain seq x y z
N MET A 1 -34.61 -36.91 69.04
CA MET A 1 -33.24 -37.30 69.45
C MET A 1 -32.31 -37.08 68.27
N SER A 2 -30.99 -37.19 68.49
CA SER A 2 -29.87 -36.75 67.64
C SER A 2 -29.99 -36.93 66.12
N GLY A 3 -29.24 -36.10 65.38
CA GLY A 3 -28.83 -36.33 64.00
C GLY A 3 -27.32 -36.10 63.81
N THR A 4 -26.80 -36.59 62.68
CA THR A 4 -25.45 -36.41 62.08
C THR A 4 -25.57 -36.92 60.63
N GLU A 5 -25.03 -36.35 59.54
CA GLU A 5 -23.98 -35.37 59.23
C GLU A 5 -22.54 -35.93 59.06
N ALA A 6 -21.86 -35.55 57.94
CA ALA A 6 -20.48 -35.89 57.51
C ALA A 6 -20.24 -37.40 57.16
N LYS A 7 -19.20 -37.89 56.44
CA LYS A 7 -18.06 -37.43 55.57
C LYS A 7 -17.56 -38.70 54.78
N ASP A 8 -16.59 -38.77 53.84
CA ASP A 8 -15.59 -37.91 53.17
C ASP A 8 -15.25 -38.51 51.77
N MET A 9 -14.87 -37.75 50.72
CA MET A 9 -13.52 -37.42 50.17
C MET A 9 -12.55 -38.56 49.72
N ALA A 10 -11.97 -38.36 48.51
CA ALA A 10 -10.67 -38.85 47.98
C ALA A 10 -10.44 -40.38 47.82
N ASP A 11 -9.46 -40.89 47.06
CA ASP A 11 -8.81 -40.55 45.77
C ASP A 11 -7.87 -41.72 45.44
N THR A 12 -7.79 -42.22 44.19
CA THR A 12 -6.67 -43.08 43.73
C THR A 12 -6.45 -42.95 42.22
N VAL A 13 -5.19 -42.92 41.77
CA VAL A 13 -4.78 -42.76 40.37
C VAL A 13 -3.62 -43.73 40.04
N LEU A 14 -3.48 -44.11 38.76
CA LEU A 14 -2.23 -44.40 37.99
C LEU A 14 -2.10 -45.77 37.27
N GLN A 15 -1.90 -45.66 35.94
CA GLN A 15 -0.85 -46.29 35.09
C GLN A 15 -0.69 -47.82 34.97
N ASN A 16 -0.77 -48.36 33.75
CA ASN A 16 0.35 -48.58 32.79
C ASN A 16 -0.22 -49.06 31.43
N GLN A 17 0.15 -48.53 30.24
CA GLN A 17 1.40 -48.57 29.48
C GLN A 17 1.80 -49.95 28.89
N LEU A 18 1.52 -50.15 27.58
CA LEU A 18 2.37 -50.65 26.47
C LEU A 18 1.44 -50.82 25.23
N ALA A 19 1.47 -50.00 24.17
CA ALA A 19 2.51 -49.77 23.14
C ALA A 19 2.52 -50.78 21.97
N SER A 20 1.98 -50.36 20.81
CA SER A 20 2.40 -50.77 19.45
C SER A 20 1.68 -49.94 18.37
N GLN A 21 2.46 -49.27 17.51
CA GLN A 21 2.11 -48.80 16.15
C GLN A 21 3.01 -49.61 15.16
N PRO A 22 2.83 -49.60 13.82
CA PRO A 22 2.13 -48.61 12.99
C PRO A 22 1.13 -49.18 11.95
N ASP A 23 0.35 -48.30 11.30
CA ASP A 23 0.36 -48.04 9.84
C ASP A 23 -0.72 -46.99 9.47
N GLY A 24 -1.02 -46.77 8.18
CA GLY A 24 -1.89 -45.69 7.64
C GLY A 24 -3.32 -45.65 8.20
N ASP A 25 -4.09 -44.56 8.04
CA ASP A 25 -4.12 -43.65 6.88
C ASP A 25 -4.31 -42.15 7.20
N LEU A 26 -4.25 -41.31 6.17
CA LEU A 26 -4.20 -39.84 6.22
C LEU A 26 -5.59 -39.17 6.11
N ASP A 27 -6.51 -39.47 7.03
CA ASP A 27 -7.91 -39.05 6.92
C ASP A 27 -8.16 -37.53 7.09
N THR A 28 -8.42 -36.85 5.97
CA THR A 28 -8.75 -35.42 5.91
C THR A 28 -10.19 -35.15 6.34
N ASN A 29 -10.44 -35.06 7.65
CA ASN A 29 -11.73 -34.68 8.21
C ASN A 29 -12.04 -33.18 8.03
N LEU A 30 -12.45 -32.81 6.81
CA LEU A 30 -12.99 -31.50 6.44
C LEU A 30 -14.50 -31.40 6.72
N ASP A 31 -14.93 -31.63 7.97
CA ASP A 31 -16.35 -31.55 8.34
C ASP A 31 -16.80 -30.08 8.46
N SER A 32 -17.27 -29.52 7.33
CA SER A 32 -17.71 -28.13 7.20
C SER A 32 -19.24 -28.01 7.22
N SER A 33 -19.87 -28.57 8.25
CA SER A 33 -21.32 -28.58 8.45
C SER A 33 -21.85 -27.30 9.15
N MET A 34 -21.68 -26.13 8.51
CA MET A 34 -22.34 -24.88 8.95
C MET A 34 -23.48 -24.45 8.01
N THR A 35 -24.71 -24.63 8.46
CA THR A 35 -25.88 -23.96 7.89
C THR A 35 -25.83 -22.45 8.18
N PRO A 36 -26.04 -21.58 7.18
CA PRO A 36 -25.95 -20.13 7.39
C PRO A 36 -27.18 -19.61 8.13
N GLN A 37 -27.05 -19.30 9.43
CA GLN A 37 -28.01 -18.46 10.12
C GLN A 37 -27.97 -17.03 9.55
N SER A 38 -29.14 -16.52 9.18
CA SER A 38 -29.28 -15.18 8.59
C SER A 38 -28.95 -14.08 9.59
N GLY A 39 -27.95 -13.24 9.29
CA GLY A 39 -27.73 -11.96 9.97
C GLY A 39 -26.28 -11.64 10.35
N GLN A 40 -25.39 -12.62 10.41
CA GLN A 40 -23.97 -12.37 10.70
C GLN A 40 -23.16 -12.16 9.41
N ALA A 41 -22.47 -11.03 9.31
CA ALA A 41 -21.48 -10.81 8.27
C ALA A 41 -20.32 -11.79 8.46
N THR A 42 -20.09 -12.67 7.48
CA THR A 42 -19.03 -13.69 7.56
C THR A 42 -17.66 -13.02 7.58
N PHE A 43 -17.05 -12.90 8.76
CA PHE A 43 -15.71 -12.36 8.89
C PHE A 43 -14.73 -13.16 8.01
N PRO A 44 -13.84 -12.50 7.25
CA PRO A 44 -12.91 -13.20 6.37
C PRO A 44 -11.97 -14.06 7.21
N THR A 45 -12.06 -15.37 7.02
CA THR A 45 -11.19 -16.34 7.71
C THR A 45 -9.72 -15.99 7.48
N GLY A 46 -8.86 -16.19 8.50
CA GLY A 46 -7.53 -15.58 8.55
C GLY A 46 -6.67 -15.73 7.29
N GLY A 47 -6.70 -16.92 6.65
CA GLY A 47 -6.00 -17.16 5.38
C GLY A 47 -6.51 -16.31 4.20
N ARG A 48 -7.82 -16.01 4.13
CA ARG A 48 -8.40 -15.11 3.11
C ARG A 48 -8.03 -13.65 3.36
N ALA A 49 -8.05 -13.22 4.62
CA ALA A 49 -7.62 -11.86 4.99
C ALA A 49 -6.13 -11.64 4.66
N LEU A 50 -5.27 -12.59 5.02
CA LEU A 50 -3.83 -12.57 4.71
C LEU A 50 -3.57 -12.59 3.19
N ALA A 51 -4.26 -13.45 2.43
CA ALA A 51 -4.13 -13.49 0.97
C ALA A 51 -4.53 -12.14 0.32
N ASN A 52 -5.61 -11.51 0.79
CA ASN A 52 -6.03 -10.20 0.30
C ASN A 52 -5.02 -9.09 0.64
N LEU A 53 -4.39 -9.11 1.82
CA LEU A 53 -3.31 -8.20 2.18
C LEU A 53 -2.09 -8.38 1.27
N LEU A 54 -1.63 -9.62 1.06
CA LEU A 54 -0.47 -9.91 0.19
C LEU A 54 -0.71 -9.49 -1.27
N LEU A 55 -1.94 -9.63 -1.76
CA LEU A 55 -2.35 -9.13 -3.08
C LEU A 55 -2.33 -7.59 -3.12
N MET A 56 -2.82 -6.90 -2.07
CA MET A 56 -2.75 -5.44 -2.01
C MET A 56 -1.33 -4.91 -1.94
N GLU A 57 -0.43 -5.53 -1.17
CA GLU A 57 0.99 -5.17 -1.19
C GLU A 57 1.64 -5.38 -2.56
N HIS A 58 1.33 -6.50 -3.23
CA HIS A 58 1.81 -6.76 -4.58
C HIS A 58 1.38 -5.66 -5.54
N ASP A 59 0.14 -5.18 -5.41
CA ASP A 59 -0.39 -4.11 -6.25
C ASP A 59 0.20 -2.73 -5.86
N PHE A 60 0.48 -2.47 -4.58
CA PHE A 60 1.25 -1.29 -4.15
C PHE A 60 2.65 -1.23 -4.77
N ARG A 61 3.34 -2.38 -4.84
CA ARG A 61 4.66 -2.53 -5.48
C ARG A 61 4.63 -2.38 -7.01
N ARG A 62 3.44 -2.36 -7.63
CA ARG A 62 3.23 -2.23 -9.09
C ARG A 62 2.58 -0.91 -9.51
N ALA A 63 1.96 -0.21 -8.57
CA ALA A 63 1.42 1.13 -8.78
C ALA A 63 2.50 2.07 -9.31
N ARG A 64 2.11 2.96 -10.25
CA ARG A 64 2.99 3.96 -10.87
C ARG A 64 2.79 5.35 -10.28
N TYR A 65 1.69 5.58 -9.57
CA TYR A 65 1.30 6.88 -9.04
C TYR A 65 0.83 6.79 -7.60
N THR A 66 1.12 7.82 -6.79
CA THR A 66 0.69 7.87 -5.37
C THR A 66 -0.85 7.82 -5.21
N ARG A 67 -1.59 8.36 -6.20
CA ARG A 67 -3.05 8.27 -6.29
C ARG A 67 -3.56 6.84 -6.56
N GLU A 68 -2.77 5.99 -7.18
CA GLU A 68 -3.13 4.61 -7.48
C GLU A 68 -3.13 3.76 -6.19
N ILE A 69 -2.08 3.88 -5.37
CA ILE A 69 -2.05 3.32 -4.00
C ILE A 69 -3.22 3.86 -3.17
N ALA A 70 -3.50 5.17 -3.26
CA ALA A 70 -4.64 5.76 -2.56
C ALA A 70 -6.01 5.18 -3.02
N ASN A 71 -6.18 4.87 -4.31
CA ASN A 71 -7.40 4.22 -4.81
C ASN A 71 -7.51 2.77 -4.30
N ILE A 72 -6.42 2.00 -4.36
CA ILE A 72 -6.38 0.60 -3.88
C ILE A 72 -6.75 0.55 -2.39
N LEU A 73 -6.18 1.46 -1.58
CA LEU A 73 -6.55 1.63 -0.17
C LEU A 73 -7.99 2.13 0.04
N ALA A 74 -8.59 2.82 -0.91
CA ALA A 74 -9.95 3.34 -0.76
C ALA A 74 -11.05 2.35 -1.16
N THR A 75 -10.75 1.31 -1.95
CA THR A 75 -11.78 0.45 -2.58
C THR A 75 -11.67 -1.04 -2.30
N ARG A 76 -10.64 -1.51 -1.56
CA ARG A 76 -10.40 -2.95 -1.35
C ARG A 76 -10.24 -3.39 0.12
N LEU A 77 -10.48 -2.48 1.09
CA LEU A 77 -10.40 -2.81 2.52
C LEU A 77 -11.53 -3.74 2.98
N ASP A 78 -12.65 -3.74 2.27
CA ASP A 78 -13.79 -4.65 2.45
C ASP A 78 -13.41 -6.13 2.39
N GLY A 79 -12.38 -6.49 1.62
CA GLY A 79 -11.86 -7.85 1.51
C GLY A 79 -11.24 -8.45 2.78
N PHE A 80 -10.97 -7.64 3.82
CA PHE A 80 -10.37 -8.09 5.08
C PHE A 80 -10.89 -7.34 6.33
N THR A 81 -11.45 -6.15 6.15
CA THR A 81 -12.12 -5.35 7.18
C THR A 81 -13.48 -4.88 6.70
N HIS A 82 -14.56 -5.40 7.30
CA HIS A 82 -15.88 -4.83 7.11
C HIS A 82 -15.88 -3.37 7.64
N CYS A 83 -16.15 -2.42 6.74
CA CYS A 83 -16.12 -0.98 6.99
C CYS A 83 -17.31 -0.31 6.29
N ASP A 84 -17.95 0.64 6.97
CA ASP A 84 -19.06 1.42 6.39
C ASP A 84 -18.53 2.53 5.46
N GLY A 85 -17.35 3.09 5.76
CA GLY A 85 -16.67 4.07 4.92
C GLY A 85 -15.15 4.12 5.14
N VAL A 86 -14.45 4.74 4.20
CA VAL A 86 -12.98 4.87 4.19
C VAL A 86 -12.60 6.24 3.63
N ILE A 87 -11.69 6.95 4.30
CA ILE A 87 -11.05 8.17 3.80
C ILE A 87 -9.54 7.93 3.75
N VAL A 88 -8.97 7.94 2.56
CA VAL A 88 -7.52 7.85 2.33
C VAL A 88 -7.00 9.22 1.95
N TRP A 89 -5.89 9.66 2.55
CA TRP A 89 -5.11 10.79 2.05
C TRP A 89 -3.66 10.40 1.83
N VAL A 90 -3.08 10.94 0.75
CA VAL A 90 -1.68 10.76 0.39
C VAL A 90 -1.08 12.10 -0.02
N LYS A 91 0.04 12.44 0.59
CA LYS A 91 0.79 13.69 0.35
C LYS A 91 1.37 13.71 -1.06
N LYS A 92 1.51 14.93 -1.56
CA LYS A 92 2.18 15.28 -2.81
C LYS A 92 3.14 16.44 -2.55
N ASN A 93 4.00 16.73 -3.53
CA ASN A 93 4.89 17.89 -3.53
C ASN A 93 4.12 19.22 -3.33
N LYS A 94 2.80 19.25 -3.60
CA LYS A 94 1.88 20.32 -3.23
C LYS A 94 0.55 19.72 -2.74
N GLY A 95 0.29 19.81 -1.44
CA GLY A 95 -0.96 19.36 -0.80
C GLY A 95 -1.11 17.83 -0.69
N SER A 96 -2.34 17.35 -0.57
CA SER A 96 -2.70 15.92 -0.55
C SER A 96 -3.74 15.58 -1.62
N ASP A 97 -3.61 14.39 -2.20
CA ASP A 97 -4.75 13.71 -2.79
C ASP A 97 -5.57 13.08 -1.67
N VAL A 98 -6.90 13.22 -1.76
CA VAL A 98 -7.86 12.59 -0.85
C VAL A 98 -8.84 11.79 -1.69
N ILE A 99 -9.13 10.57 -1.25
CA ILE A 99 -10.04 9.63 -1.88
C ILE A 99 -10.94 9.07 -0.79
N MET A 100 -12.24 9.05 -1.04
CA MET A 100 -13.26 8.74 -0.04
C MET A 100 -14.20 7.69 -0.63
N SER A 101 -14.53 6.65 0.13
CA SER A 101 -15.44 5.59 -0.29
C SER A 101 -16.44 5.25 0.80
N ARG A 102 -17.59 4.72 0.38
CA ARG A 102 -18.63 4.16 1.27
C ARG A 102 -19.00 2.76 0.80
N LEU A 103 -19.43 1.92 1.72
CA LEU A 103 -20.01 0.61 1.42
C LEU A 103 -21.34 0.79 0.66
N GLU A 104 -21.41 0.30 -0.57
CA GLU A 104 -22.62 0.28 -1.40
C GLU A 104 -22.95 -1.17 -1.78
N GLY A 105 -23.87 -1.78 -1.03
CA GLY A 105 -24.15 -3.21 -1.14
C GLY A 105 -23.02 -4.01 -0.50
N SER A 106 -22.22 -4.70 -1.31
CA SER A 106 -21.13 -5.57 -0.86
C SER A 106 -19.72 -5.03 -1.12
N GLN A 107 -19.58 -3.81 -1.65
CA GLN A 107 -18.29 -3.24 -2.08
C GLN A 107 -18.11 -1.77 -1.68
N LEU A 108 -16.88 -1.36 -1.39
CA LEU A 108 -16.49 0.03 -1.19
C LEU A 108 -16.42 0.80 -2.52
N LYS A 109 -17.31 1.78 -2.73
CA LYS A 109 -17.32 2.64 -3.92
C LYS A 109 -16.91 4.07 -3.60
N THR A 110 -16.15 4.68 -4.50
CA THR A 110 -15.58 6.02 -4.35
C THR A 110 -16.61 7.13 -4.52
N ILE A 111 -16.83 7.92 -3.48
CA ILE A 111 -17.70 9.09 -3.46
C ILE A 111 -17.03 10.26 -4.21
N LYS A 112 -17.81 11.00 -5.00
CA LYS A 112 -17.34 12.16 -5.79
C LYS A 112 -18.09 13.45 -5.42
N ASP A 113 -17.99 13.86 -4.16
CA ASP A 113 -18.56 15.12 -3.68
C ASP A 113 -17.46 16.17 -3.35
N LYS A 114 -17.63 17.39 -3.86
CA LYS A 114 -16.65 18.49 -3.76
C LYS A 114 -16.65 19.20 -2.40
N ASN A 115 -17.72 19.10 -1.61
CA ASN A 115 -17.80 19.67 -0.28
C ASN A 115 -17.24 18.68 0.75
N LEU A 116 -17.57 17.39 0.59
CA LEU A 116 -16.95 16.27 1.29
C LEU A 116 -15.43 16.27 1.10
N GLU A 117 -14.94 16.45 -0.14
CA GLU A 117 -13.50 16.51 -0.43
C GLU A 117 -12.80 17.70 0.27
N LYS A 118 -13.47 18.88 0.36
CA LYS A 118 -12.95 20.03 1.11
C LYS A 118 -12.89 19.74 2.61
N TRP A 119 -13.91 19.09 3.16
CA TRP A 119 -13.95 18.70 4.57
C TRP A 119 -12.87 17.67 4.89
N ALA A 120 -12.78 16.58 4.12
CA ALA A 120 -11.79 15.53 4.31
C ALA A 120 -10.35 16.05 4.14
N LYS A 121 -10.12 17.06 3.28
CA LYS A 121 -8.82 17.76 3.20
C LYS A 121 -8.49 18.56 4.47
N LYS A 122 -9.47 19.22 5.11
CA LYS A 122 -9.26 19.87 6.42
C LYS A 122 -8.91 18.84 7.50
N LEU A 123 -9.63 17.71 7.53
CA LEU A 123 -9.38 16.61 8.45
C LEU A 123 -7.96 16.04 8.26
N SER A 124 -7.58 15.67 7.03
CA SER A 124 -6.23 15.15 6.74
C SER A 124 -5.12 16.12 7.12
N LEU A 125 -5.30 17.42 6.85
CA LEU A 125 -4.32 18.45 7.17
C LEU A 125 -4.16 18.63 8.70
N TRP A 126 -5.24 18.49 9.46
CA TRP A 126 -5.16 18.46 10.92
C TRP A 126 -4.43 17.20 11.41
N MET A 127 -4.84 16.00 10.98
CA MET A 127 -4.24 14.73 11.41
C MET A 127 -2.75 14.59 11.06
N ASP A 128 -2.33 15.14 9.92
CA ASP A 128 -0.92 15.25 9.53
C ASP A 128 -0.16 16.25 10.40
N LYS A 129 -0.79 17.36 10.82
CA LYS A 129 -0.16 18.40 11.66
C LYS A 129 -0.03 17.97 13.12
N THR A 130 -1.01 17.25 13.67
CA THR A 130 -0.96 16.67 15.03
C THR A 130 -0.14 15.39 15.10
N ASN A 131 0.29 14.85 13.95
CA ASN A 131 0.94 13.54 13.84
C ASN A 131 0.11 12.44 14.54
N THR A 132 -1.22 12.48 14.41
CA THR A 132 -2.17 11.60 15.13
C THR A 132 -1.72 10.13 15.04
N PRO A 133 -1.59 9.39 16.16
CA PRO A 133 -1.06 8.02 16.18
C PRO A 133 -2.01 7.03 15.48
N ALA A 134 -1.55 5.79 15.30
CA ALA A 134 -2.44 4.68 14.93
C ALA A 134 -3.37 4.36 16.11
N GLY A 135 -4.66 4.14 15.85
CA GLY A 135 -5.63 3.84 16.92
C GLY A 135 -7.06 4.27 16.60
N GLU A 136 -7.95 4.05 17.56
CA GLU A 136 -9.35 4.48 17.49
C GLU A 136 -9.41 6.02 17.61
N LEU A 137 -10.19 6.66 16.74
CA LEU A 137 -10.32 8.11 16.64
C LEU A 137 -11.59 8.57 17.33
N TYR A 138 -11.48 8.94 18.60
CA TYR A 138 -12.58 9.52 19.37
C TYR A 138 -12.89 10.93 18.89
N THR A 139 -14.18 11.21 18.63
CA THR A 139 -14.67 12.48 18.06
C THR A 139 -14.30 13.71 18.90
N GLU A 140 -14.25 13.56 20.23
CA GLU A 140 -13.82 14.58 21.20
C GLU A 140 -12.37 15.09 20.96
N THR A 141 -11.52 14.30 20.30
CA THR A 141 -10.14 14.71 19.97
C THR A 141 -10.07 15.59 18.71
N ILE A 142 -11.13 15.62 17.91
CA ILE A 142 -11.21 16.34 16.64
C ILE A 142 -11.66 17.80 16.92
N PRO A 143 -11.01 18.82 16.32
CA PRO A 143 -11.43 20.20 16.51
C PRO A 143 -12.88 20.41 16.05
N ALA A 144 -13.70 21.04 16.90
CA ALA A 144 -15.11 21.34 16.63
C ALA A 144 -15.35 21.85 15.19
N LYS A 145 -14.57 22.82 14.70
CA LYS A 145 -14.65 23.37 13.32
C LYS A 145 -14.48 22.36 12.16
N ILE A 146 -14.12 21.12 12.45
CA ILE A 146 -14.08 19.97 11.52
C ILE A 146 -15.19 18.96 11.89
N PHE A 147 -15.47 18.75 13.18
CA PHE A 147 -16.50 17.85 13.69
C PHE A 147 -17.95 18.37 13.53
N ASP A 148 -18.19 19.68 13.71
CA ASP A 148 -19.47 20.38 13.45
C ASP A 148 -19.91 20.27 11.98
N LEU A 149 -19.01 19.79 11.10
CA LEU A 149 -19.21 19.54 9.68
C LEU A 149 -19.01 18.05 9.34
N TRP A 150 -19.11 17.15 10.32
CA TRP A 150 -19.00 15.72 10.10
C TRP A 150 -20.13 15.23 9.19
N PRO A 151 -19.84 14.45 8.13
CA PRO A 151 -20.86 14.00 7.19
C PRO A 151 -21.73 12.89 7.77
N ASP A 152 -23.06 13.07 7.77
CA ASP A 152 -24.05 12.06 8.21
C ASP A 152 -23.95 10.71 7.45
N ILE A 153 -23.22 10.69 6.32
CA ILE A 153 -22.96 9.48 5.53
C ILE A 153 -21.90 8.56 6.14
N PHE A 154 -21.17 8.98 7.17
CA PHE A 154 -20.09 8.22 7.81
C PHE A 154 -20.35 8.03 9.31
N PRO A 155 -20.12 6.83 9.88
CA PRO A 155 -20.14 6.62 11.33
C PRO A 155 -19.19 7.57 12.06
N MET A 156 -19.56 7.91 13.30
CA MET A 156 -18.74 8.73 14.20
C MET A 156 -17.52 7.95 14.74
N GLU A 157 -17.61 6.61 14.77
CA GLU A 157 -16.52 5.72 15.18
C GLU A 157 -15.56 5.46 14.00
N GLY A 158 -14.27 5.71 14.22
CA GLY A 158 -13.23 5.48 13.23
C GLY A 158 -11.95 4.88 13.80
N PHE A 159 -11.17 4.24 12.94
CA PHE A 159 -9.81 3.77 13.21
C PHE A 159 -8.84 4.43 12.24
N HIS A 160 -7.84 5.13 12.79
CA HIS A 160 -6.81 5.80 12.02
C HIS A 160 -5.57 4.92 11.87
N VAL A 161 -5.09 4.85 10.63
CA VAL A 161 -3.87 4.16 10.21
C VAL A 161 -2.95 5.19 9.53
N PRO A 162 -1.85 5.64 10.15
CA PRO A 162 -0.89 6.51 9.48
C PRO A 162 -0.12 5.73 8.41
N LEU A 163 0.10 6.37 7.25
CA LEU A 163 0.95 5.81 6.18
C LEU A 163 2.41 6.19 6.47
N ASN A 164 3.07 5.40 7.30
CA ASN A 164 4.42 5.64 7.80
C ASN A 164 5.49 5.29 6.75
N CYS A 165 6.45 6.20 6.55
CA CYS A 165 7.59 6.01 5.66
C CYS A 165 8.87 5.71 6.44
N PRO A 166 9.85 5.01 5.83
CA PRO A 166 11.20 4.90 6.36
C PRO A 166 11.79 6.27 6.74
N GLY A 167 12.50 6.33 7.87
CA GLY A 167 13.13 7.56 8.36
C GLY A 167 12.18 8.56 9.02
N ASN A 168 11.21 8.07 9.80
CA ASN A 168 10.25 8.88 10.58
C ASN A 168 9.35 9.82 9.76
N GLY A 169 9.15 9.52 8.46
CA GLY A 169 8.23 10.25 7.61
C GLY A 169 6.79 9.74 7.71
N ARG A 170 5.81 10.58 7.36
CA ARG A 170 4.41 10.19 7.14
C ARG A 170 3.99 10.63 5.74
N ALA A 171 3.69 9.68 4.84
CA ALA A 171 3.16 9.97 3.49
C ALA A 171 1.65 10.26 3.47
N GLY A 172 0.93 10.02 4.56
CA GLY A 172 -0.51 10.32 4.67
C GLY A 172 -1.18 9.47 5.74
N GLY A 173 -2.42 9.06 5.48
CA GLY A 173 -3.20 8.23 6.41
C GLY A 173 -4.42 7.60 5.76
N VAL A 174 -5.00 6.63 6.46
CA VAL A 174 -6.31 6.06 6.21
C VAL A 174 -7.15 6.20 7.46
N LEU A 175 -8.37 6.70 7.33
CA LEU A 175 -9.39 6.65 8.37
C LEU A 175 -10.49 5.70 7.89
N LEU A 176 -10.58 4.54 8.54
CA LEU A 176 -11.65 3.57 8.33
C LEU A 176 -12.77 3.89 9.31
N MET A 177 -14.02 3.86 8.89
CA MET A 177 -15.17 4.23 9.73
C MET A 177 -16.19 3.09 9.69
N ARG A 178 -16.65 2.65 10.87
CA ARG A 178 -17.64 1.58 11.00
C ARG A 178 -18.34 1.59 12.35
N SER A 179 -19.54 1.05 12.39
CA SER A 179 -20.40 0.98 13.58
C SER A 179 -20.12 -0.24 14.48
N GLN A 180 -18.89 -0.76 14.50
CA GLN A 180 -18.51 -2.02 15.16
C GLN A 180 -17.09 -1.94 15.76
N PRO A 181 -16.86 -2.43 16.99
CA PRO A 181 -15.57 -2.32 17.68
C PRO A 181 -14.44 -3.02 16.91
N TRP A 182 -13.22 -2.49 17.02
CA TRP A 182 -12.06 -2.95 16.25
C TRP A 182 -11.32 -4.09 16.97
N GLY A 183 -11.40 -5.31 16.42
CA GLY A 183 -10.70 -6.47 16.96
C GLY A 183 -9.18 -6.40 16.80
N GLU A 184 -8.43 -6.87 17.78
CA GLU A 184 -6.99 -6.60 17.89
C GLU A 184 -6.15 -7.10 16.71
N ALA A 185 -6.42 -8.32 16.22
CA ALA A 185 -5.76 -8.86 15.02
C ALA A 185 -6.00 -8.00 13.77
N ILE A 186 -7.16 -7.33 13.68
CA ILE A 186 -7.46 -6.38 12.59
C ILE A 186 -6.66 -5.09 12.76
N LYS A 187 -6.52 -4.56 13.99
CA LYS A 187 -5.70 -3.35 14.27
C LYS A 187 -4.25 -3.55 13.85
N ILE A 188 -3.65 -4.69 14.23
CA ILE A 188 -2.28 -5.06 13.86
C ILE A 188 -2.14 -5.21 12.34
N MET A 189 -3.05 -5.94 11.69
CA MET A 189 -3.07 -6.12 10.24
C MET A 189 -3.17 -4.78 9.49
N LEU A 190 -4.00 -3.85 9.98
CA LEU A 190 -4.16 -2.51 9.41
C LEU A 190 -2.91 -1.65 9.60
N GLN A 191 -2.23 -1.73 10.73
CA GLN A 191 -0.96 -1.02 10.95
C GLN A 191 0.13 -1.50 9.97
N GLN A 192 0.27 -2.82 9.79
CA GLN A 192 1.21 -3.40 8.82
C GLN A 192 0.88 -3.00 7.37
N LEU A 193 -0.41 -2.96 7.00
CA LEU A 193 -0.84 -2.43 5.70
C LEU A 193 -0.44 -0.94 5.52
N GLY A 194 -0.60 -0.13 6.58
CA GLY A 194 -0.23 1.28 6.59
C GLY A 194 1.27 1.51 6.38
N GLU A 195 2.10 0.68 7.01
CA GLU A 195 3.55 0.66 6.80
C GLU A 195 3.89 0.21 5.38
N ALA A 196 3.39 -0.93 4.90
CA ALA A 196 3.67 -1.42 3.55
C ALA A 196 3.27 -0.43 2.44
N ALA A 197 2.14 0.26 2.61
CA ALA A 197 1.72 1.34 1.73
C ALA A 197 2.63 2.58 1.84
N GLY A 198 3.04 2.98 3.05
CA GLY A 198 3.95 4.11 3.26
C GLY A 198 5.37 3.88 2.74
N TYR A 199 5.90 2.65 2.82
CA TYR A 199 7.12 2.22 2.13
C TYR A 199 6.98 2.35 0.61
N SER A 200 5.89 1.82 0.04
CA SER A 200 5.63 1.86 -1.41
C SER A 200 5.46 3.29 -1.93
N LEU A 201 4.80 4.16 -1.16
CA LEU A 201 4.68 5.59 -1.44
C LEU A 201 6.03 6.31 -1.40
N LYS A 202 6.92 5.97 -0.46
CA LYS A 202 8.28 6.54 -0.42
C LYS A 202 9.14 6.07 -1.60
N ALA A 203 9.00 4.82 -2.01
CA ALA A 203 9.68 4.30 -3.20
C ALA A 203 9.19 4.95 -4.51
N LEU A 204 7.91 5.34 -4.59
CA LEU A 204 7.37 6.18 -5.67
C LEU A 204 7.91 7.61 -5.64
N GLU A 205 7.97 8.24 -4.46
CA GLU A 205 8.54 9.59 -4.27
C GLU A 205 10.01 9.64 -4.71
N LEU A 206 10.79 8.61 -4.38
CA LEU A 206 12.19 8.44 -4.77
C LEU A 206 12.38 7.95 -6.22
N GLY A 207 11.30 7.72 -6.97
CA GLY A 207 11.35 7.28 -8.37
C GLY A 207 11.88 5.86 -8.59
N ILE A 208 11.95 5.01 -7.56
CA ILE A 208 12.54 3.66 -7.64
C ILE A 208 11.78 2.77 -8.65
N TYR A 209 10.45 2.94 -8.74
CA TYR A 209 9.62 2.26 -9.73
C TYR A 209 9.53 2.98 -11.09
N ASN A 210 10.03 4.22 -11.22
CA ASN A 210 10.12 4.95 -12.49
C ASN A 210 11.32 4.48 -13.34
N LYS A 211 11.56 3.16 -13.40
CA LYS A 211 12.63 2.56 -14.23
C LYS A 211 12.26 2.50 -15.72
N THR A 212 11.76 3.61 -16.25
CA THR A 212 11.88 3.91 -17.67
C THR A 212 13.35 4.23 -17.92
N THR A 213 14.10 3.31 -18.51
CA THR A 213 15.51 3.54 -18.92
C THR A 213 15.55 4.50 -20.11
N SER A 214 15.25 5.77 -19.84
CA SER A 214 15.53 6.86 -20.77
C SER A 214 17.04 7.05 -20.79
N ASN A 215 17.69 6.29 -21.67
CA ASN A 215 19.13 6.40 -21.93
C ASN A 215 19.48 7.71 -22.67
N LEU A 216 18.49 8.58 -22.93
CA LEU A 216 18.61 9.82 -23.69
C LEU A 216 19.75 10.75 -23.23
N PRO A 217 19.96 11.09 -21.95
CA PRO A 217 21.10 11.92 -21.55
C PRO A 217 22.45 11.21 -21.73
N LEU A 218 22.50 9.88 -21.63
CA LEU A 218 23.71 9.09 -21.85
C LEU A 218 24.01 8.93 -23.36
N LEU A 219 22.98 8.81 -24.20
CA LEU A 219 23.09 8.84 -25.66
C LEU A 219 23.47 10.23 -26.18
N LEU A 220 22.91 11.31 -25.62
CA LEU A 220 23.32 12.69 -25.91
C LEU A 220 24.77 12.94 -25.48
N GLY A 221 25.18 12.41 -24.33
CA GLY A 221 26.58 12.43 -23.88
C GLY A 221 27.51 11.70 -24.86
N LEU A 222 27.15 10.49 -25.28
CA LEU A 222 27.89 9.73 -26.29
C LEU A 222 27.95 10.45 -27.65
N LEU A 223 26.85 11.08 -28.08
CA LEU A 223 26.80 11.85 -29.32
C LEU A 223 27.72 13.07 -29.27
N GLY A 224 27.77 13.76 -28.11
CA GLY A 224 28.70 14.86 -27.86
C GLY A 224 30.16 14.43 -27.84
N VAL A 225 30.48 13.28 -27.23
CA VAL A 225 31.84 12.72 -27.25
C VAL A 225 32.25 12.28 -28.65
N ALA A 226 31.34 11.65 -29.41
CA ALA A 226 31.58 11.23 -30.78
C ALA A 226 31.86 12.43 -31.71
N SER A 227 31.05 13.50 -31.62
CA SER A 227 31.26 14.70 -32.44
C SER A 227 32.57 15.42 -32.09
N LEU A 228 32.95 15.48 -30.81
CA LEU A 228 34.22 16.06 -30.38
C LEU A 228 35.43 15.28 -30.94
N LEU A 229 35.35 13.94 -30.92
CA LEU A 229 36.37 13.07 -31.51
C LEU A 229 36.45 13.25 -33.04
N SER A 230 35.32 13.31 -33.75
CA SER A 230 35.28 13.56 -35.20
C SER A 230 35.92 14.89 -35.59
N VAL A 231 35.69 15.98 -34.83
CA VAL A 231 36.35 17.28 -35.07
C VAL A 231 37.87 17.16 -34.91
N THR A 232 38.35 16.51 -33.84
CA THR A 232 39.81 16.31 -33.67
C THR A 232 40.44 15.46 -34.77
N ALA A 233 39.73 14.44 -35.27
CA ALA A 233 40.22 13.59 -36.35
C ALA A 233 40.40 14.36 -37.67
N LEU A 234 39.46 15.25 -38.02
CA LEU A 234 39.61 16.14 -39.20
C LEU A 234 40.83 17.06 -39.06
N THR A 235 41.04 17.68 -37.90
CA THR A 235 42.18 18.60 -37.70
C THR A 235 43.56 17.92 -37.76
N VAL A 236 43.63 16.60 -37.60
CA VAL A 236 44.88 15.83 -37.76
C VAL A 236 45.12 15.44 -39.22
N MET A 237 44.06 15.28 -40.02
CA MET A 237 44.19 14.91 -41.45
C MET A 237 44.73 16.03 -42.35
N ASP A 238 44.60 17.30 -41.98
CA ASP A 238 45.24 18.43 -42.70
C ASP A 238 46.76 18.54 -42.44
N ILE A 239 47.29 17.83 -41.43
CA ILE A 239 48.69 17.92 -41.00
C ILE A 239 49.55 16.74 -41.52
N ILE A 240 48.91 15.65 -41.96
CA ILE A 240 49.58 14.42 -42.41
C ILE A 240 49.12 14.09 -43.84
N PRO A 241 50.02 13.87 -44.81
CA PRO A 241 49.62 13.49 -46.16
C PRO A 241 48.81 12.18 -46.14
N THR A 242 47.54 12.27 -46.54
CA THR A 242 46.56 11.21 -46.37
C THR A 242 46.72 10.16 -47.48
N PRO A 243 46.77 8.84 -47.17
CA PRO A 243 46.88 7.82 -48.20
C PRO A 243 45.67 7.80 -49.14
N ASP A 244 45.91 7.64 -50.45
CA ASP A 244 44.89 7.75 -51.51
C ASP A 244 43.66 6.86 -51.29
N TYR A 245 43.84 5.69 -50.66
CA TYR A 245 42.75 4.76 -50.37
C TYR A 245 41.74 5.25 -49.31
N LEU A 246 42.03 6.33 -48.58
CA LEU A 246 41.09 6.95 -47.64
C LEU A 246 40.27 8.12 -48.25
N GLN A 247 40.68 8.65 -49.40
CA GLN A 247 39.99 9.76 -50.09
C GLN A 247 38.47 9.53 -50.26
N PRO A 248 37.96 8.33 -50.66
CA PRO A 248 36.52 8.14 -50.86
C PRO A 248 35.71 8.27 -49.57
N ALA A 249 36.25 7.79 -48.44
CA ALA A 249 35.59 7.87 -47.13
C ALA A 249 35.59 9.30 -46.58
N ILE A 250 36.66 10.06 -46.83
CA ILE A 250 36.78 11.47 -46.43
C ILE A 250 35.78 12.34 -47.21
N HIS A 251 35.59 12.09 -48.50
CA HIS A 251 34.60 12.82 -49.30
C HIS A 251 33.17 12.58 -48.77
N LEU A 252 32.81 11.31 -48.56
CA LEU A 252 31.51 10.90 -48.02
C LEU A 252 31.22 11.55 -46.64
N LEU A 253 32.24 11.72 -45.80
CA LEU A 253 32.11 12.43 -44.52
C LEU A 253 31.94 13.95 -44.67
N LYS A 254 32.57 14.60 -45.65
CA LYS A 254 32.36 16.03 -45.95
C LYS A 254 30.95 16.28 -46.49
N ASP A 255 30.48 15.42 -47.38
CA ASP A 255 29.13 15.50 -47.95
C ASP A 255 28.05 15.30 -46.86
N LEU A 256 28.24 14.31 -45.98
CA LEU A 256 27.33 14.05 -44.84
C LEU A 256 27.33 15.15 -43.76
N THR A 257 28.37 15.99 -43.69
CA THR A 257 28.49 17.07 -42.70
C THR A 257 28.16 18.46 -43.26
N GLY A 258 27.82 18.56 -44.56
CA GLY A 258 27.55 19.85 -45.21
C GLY A 258 28.78 20.74 -45.33
N LEU A 259 29.98 20.14 -45.35
CA LEU A 259 31.28 20.82 -45.48
C LEU A 259 31.94 20.60 -46.85
N GLY A 260 31.14 20.21 -47.85
CA GLY A 260 31.47 20.38 -49.26
C GLY A 260 31.34 21.85 -49.70
N ILE A 261 32.06 22.22 -50.76
CA ILE A 261 32.03 23.55 -51.41
C ILE A 261 31.02 23.54 -52.56
#